data_AF-A0A2I0FGR8-F1
#
_entry.id   AF-A0A2I0FGR8-F1
#
_cell.length_a   1.000
_cell.length_b   1.000
_cell.length_c   1.000
_cell.angle_alpha   90.00
_cell.angle_beta   90.00
_cell.angle_gamma   90.00
#
_symmetry.space_group_name_H-M   'P 1'
#
loop_
_entity.id
_entity.type
_entity.pdbx_description
1 polymer ?
#
loop_
_entity_poly.entity_id
_entity_poly.type
_entity_poly.pdbx_seq_one_letter_code
_entity_poly.pdbx_strand_id
1 'polypeptide(L)' 'MEIPQPQLIEKPYPPADDDCCGGGACCPCVWDYYYAQRKLWNAQRAALLEQAE' A
#
# COMPACT_ATOMS: atom_id res chain seq x y z
N MET A 1 -6.07 10.34 -26.77
CA MET A 1 -6.85 10.93 -25.66
C MET A 1 -6.96 9.83 -24.62
N GLU A 2 -5.85 9.56 -23.95
CA GLU A 2 -5.81 8.56 -22.89
C GLU A 2 -6.31 9.25 -21.63
N ILE A 3 -7.55 8.94 -21.28
CA ILE A 3 -8.13 9.31 -19.99
C ILE A 3 -7.21 8.65 -18.95
N PRO A 4 -6.54 9.43 -18.07
CA PRO A 4 -5.71 8.83 -17.04
C PRO A 4 -6.66 8.02 -16.16
N GLN A 5 -6.53 6.70 -16.21
CA GLN A 5 -7.28 5.82 -15.34
C GLN A 5 -7.03 6.31 -13.90
N PRO A 6 -8.06 6.48 -13.08
CA PRO A 6 -7.83 6.76 -11.67
C PRO A 6 -6.91 5.64 -11.20
N GLN A 7 -5.69 5.98 -10.79
CA GLN A 7 -4.66 5.01 -10.43
C GLN A 7 -5.17 4.28 -9.18
N LEU A 8 -5.95 3.23 -9.41
CA LEU A 8 -6.43 2.35 -8.37
C LEU A 8 -5.19 1.72 -7.78
N ILE A 9 -4.95 2.04 -6.51
CA ILE A 9 -3.84 1.48 -5.78
C ILE A 9 -4.14 -0.01 -5.68
N GLU A 10 -3.24 -0.84 -6.17
CA GLU A 10 -3.39 -2.29 -6.03
C GLU A 10 -3.05 -2.70 -4.59
N LYS A 11 -3.64 -3.81 -4.12
CA LYS A 11 -3.38 -4.29 -2.77
C LYS A 11 -1.90 -4.62 -2.64
N PRO A 12 -1.13 -3.97 -1.74
CA PRO A 12 0.27 -4.32 -1.57
C PRO A 12 0.39 -5.72 -0.99
N TYR A 13 1.42 -6.45 -1.42
CA TYR A 13 1.77 -7.75 -0.87
C TYR A 13 2.66 -7.59 0.36
N PRO A 14 2.41 -8.35 1.45
CA PRO A 14 3.27 -8.30 2.61
C PRO A 14 4.69 -8.78 2.23
N PRO A 15 5.75 -8.08 2.68
CA PRO A 15 7.11 -8.56 2.50
C PRO A 15 7.31 -9.88 3.26
N ALA A 16 8.26 -10.70 2.80
CA ALA A 16 8.70 -11.86 3.56
C ALA A 16 9.35 -11.42 4.88
N ASP A 17 9.34 -12.28 5.89
CA ASP A 17 10.00 -12.00 7.17
C ASP A 17 11.53 -11.83 7.00
N ASP A 18 12.12 -12.53 6.03
CA ASP A 18 13.54 -12.45 5.65
C ASP A 18 13.90 -11.18 4.85
N ASP A 19 12.90 -10.54 4.21
CA ASP A 19 13.06 -9.25 3.50
C ASP A 19 13.24 -8.09 4.49
N CYS A 20 12.85 -8.30 5.74
CA CYS A 20 13.21 -7.42 6.83
C CYS A 20 14.67 -7.68 7.18
N CYS A 21 15.54 -6.70 6.94
CA CYS A 21 16.96 -6.76 7.26
C CYS A 21 17.19 -6.94 8.78
N GLY A 22 17.07 -8.19 9.24
CA GLY A 22 17.67 -8.80 10.43
C GLY A 22 17.58 -8.08 11.78
N GLY A 23 16.64 -7.14 11.99
CA GLY A 23 16.49 -6.45 13.28
C GLY A 23 16.84 -4.96 13.27
N GLY A 24 16.18 -4.19 12.41
CA GLY A 24 16.13 -2.72 12.54
C GLY A 24 17.39 -1.98 12.08
N ALA A 25 18.31 -2.63 11.37
CA ALA A 25 19.53 -2.00 10.86
C ALA A 25 19.33 -1.22 9.55
N CYS A 26 18.28 -1.51 8.80
CA CYS A 26 17.97 -0.84 7.53
C CYS A 26 16.75 0.07 7.70
N CYS A 27 17.00 1.37 7.87
CA CYS A 27 15.98 2.41 7.74
C CYS A 27 15.98 2.89 6.28
N PRO A 28 14.85 2.84 5.56
CA PRO A 28 13.50 2.53 6.02
C PRO A 28 13.17 1.02 6.07
N CYS A 29 12.40 0.60 7.08
CA CYS A 29 11.92 -0.77 7.20
C CYS A 29 10.93 -1.09 6.06
N VAL A 30 11.08 -2.25 5.43
CA VAL A 30 10.16 -2.74 4.37
C VAL A 30 8.71 -2.78 4.85
N TRP A 31 8.50 -3.02 6.14
CA TRP A 31 7.18 -3.01 6.77
C TRP A 31 6.57 -1.61 6.85
N ASP A 32 7.35 -0.57 7.12
CA ASP A 32 6.84 0.81 7.13
C ASP A 32 6.29 1.19 5.75
N TYR A 33 7.05 0.86 4.71
CA TYR A 33 6.63 1.08 3.32
C TYR A 33 5.36 0.28 2.97
N TYR A 34 5.30 -1.00 3.38
CA TYR A 34 4.12 -1.83 3.19
C TYR A 34 2.88 -1.26 3.91
N TYR A 35 3.00 -0.86 5.18
CA TYR A 35 1.88 -0.29 5.95
C TYR A 35 1.42 1.06 5.38
N ALA A 36 2.34 1.90 4.90
CA ALA A 36 2.01 3.16 4.24
C ALA A 36 1.17 2.91 2.98
N GLN A 37 1.60 2.00 2.10
CA GLN A 37 0.85 1.65 0.89
C GLN A 37 -0.50 0.99 1.23
N ARG A 38 -0.53 0.11 2.23
CA ARG A 38 -1.75 -0.59 2.64
C ARG A 38 -2.79 0.38 3.21
N LYS A 39 -2.34 1.43 3.92
CA LYS A 39 -3.20 2.50 4.41
C LYS A 39 -3.84 3.26 3.26
N LEU A 40 -3.06 3.62 2.23
CA LEU A 40 -3.58 4.31 1.04
C LEU A 40 -4.61 3.43 0.30
N TRP A 41 -4.32 2.14 0.15
CA TRP A 41 -5.24 1.18 -0.45
C TRP A 41 -6.57 1.08 0.30
N ASN A 42 -6.51 0.94 1.64
CA ASN A 42 -7.72 0.90 2.47
C ASN A 42 -8.52 2.19 2.38
N ALA A 43 -7.86 3.36 2.39
CA ALA A 43 -8.52 4.66 2.27
C ALA A 43 -9.22 4.81 0.92
N GLN A 44 -8.56 4.40 -0.17
CA GLN A 44 -9.16 4.41 -1.51
C GLN A 44 -10.39 3.49 -1.55
N ARG A 45 -10.32 2.29 -1.00
CA ARG A 45 -11.47 1.37 -0.95
C ARG A 45 -12.63 1.91 -0.14
N ALA A 46 -12.34 2.52 1.02
CA ALA A 46 -13.36 3.17 1.83
C ALA A 46 -14.07 4.28 1.05
N ALA A 47 -13.31 5.14 0.37
CA ALA A 47 -13.86 6.21 -0.47
C ALA A 47 -14.69 5.66 -1.65
N LEU A 48 -14.25 4.56 -2.29
CA LEU A 48 -15.02 3.91 -3.36
C LEU A 48 -16.31 3.27 -2.85
N LEU A 49 -16.30 2.68 -1.66
CA LEU A 49 -17.49 2.12 -1.02
C LEU A 49 -18.47 3.22 -0.64
N GLU A 50 -17.98 4.34 -0.09
CA GLU A 50 -18.80 5.50 0.25
C GLU A 50 -19.39 6.20 -0.98
N GLN A 51 -18.70 6.20 -2.12
CA GLN A 51 -19.23 6.71 -3.39
C GLN A 51 -20.22 5.75 -4.08
N ALA A 52 -20.25 4.49 -3.68
CA ALA A 52 -21.13 3.47 -4.25
C ALA A 52 -22.48 3.35 -3.53
N GLU A 53 -22.67 4.09 -2.42
CA GLU A 53 -23.93 4.19 -1.65
C GLU A 53 -24.68 5.49 -1.99
#